data_AF-M7ABL8-F1
#
_entry.id   AF-M7ABL8-F1
#
_cell.length_a   1.000
_cell.length_b   1.000
_cell.length_c   1.000
_cell.angle_alpha   90.00
_cell.angle_beta   90.00
_cell.angle_gamma   90.00
#
_symmetry.space_group_name_H-M   'P 1'
#
loop_
_entity.id
_entity.type
_entity.pdbx_description
1 polymer ?
#
loop_
_entity_poly.entity_id
_entity_poly.type
_entity_poly.pdbx_seq_one_letter_code
_entity_poly.pdbx_strand_id
1 'polypeptide(L)'
;MYCKFQHKQYQFEGISEGGIRTSLYLPSLSLMFDIGAQNPNRIHLDNLLLTHSHLDHSCGLPYYISQRSLRKLKSPKIFVPAPLKEPMQKILDLYSEIENFTYAYELNAVSPGDKIDLDSNHFFLLIKLFIGFLLKDILCIRREKN
;
A
#
# COMPACT_ATOMS: atom_id res chain seq x y z
N MET A 1 5.09 -5.36 -17.60
CA MET A 1 3.85 -5.88 -18.24
C MET A 1 2.69 -5.72 -17.27
N TYR A 2 1.56 -5.15 -17.68
CA TYR A 2 0.36 -5.09 -16.83
C TYR A 2 -0.42 -6.40 -16.94
N CYS A 3 -0.77 -7.01 -15.80
CA CYS A 3 -1.46 -8.29 -15.75
C CYS A 3 -2.77 -8.16 -14.97
N LYS A 4 -3.72 -9.04 -15.29
CA LYS A 4 -4.95 -9.27 -14.52
C LYS A 4 -5.00 -10.74 -14.14
N PHE A 5 -5.35 -11.02 -12.90
CA PHE A 5 -5.47 -12.37 -12.37
C PHE A 5 -6.71 -12.46 -11.49
N GLN A 6 -7.46 -13.56 -11.59
CA GLN A 6 -8.65 -13.76 -10.78
C GLN A 6 -8.46 -14.97 -9.87
N HIS A 7 -8.79 -14.80 -8.59
CA HIS A 7 -8.90 -15.90 -7.64
C HIS A 7 -10.24 -15.82 -6.92
N LYS A 8 -11.09 -16.84 -7.15
CA LYS A 8 -12.49 -16.85 -6.69
C LYS A 8 -13.22 -15.59 -7.19
N GLN A 9 -13.74 -14.79 -6.28
CA GLN A 9 -14.47 -13.54 -6.52
C GLN A 9 -13.57 -12.29 -6.56
N TYR A 10 -12.26 -12.43 -6.32
CA TYR A 10 -11.34 -11.29 -6.28
C TYR A 10 -10.54 -11.19 -7.58
N GLN A 11 -10.59 -10.01 -8.20
CA GLN A 11 -9.82 -9.68 -9.38
C GLN A 11 -8.64 -8.79 -8.99
N PHE A 12 -7.45 -9.37 -9.08
CA PHE A 12 -6.18 -8.67 -8.95
C PHE A 12 -5.76 -8.10 -10.29
N GLU A 13 -5.11 -6.96 -10.25
CA GLU A 13 -4.47 -6.40 -11.43
C GLU A 13 -3.25 -5.59 -11.03
N GLY A 14 -2.30 -5.42 -11.94
CA GLY A 14 -1.10 -4.64 -11.62
C GLY A 14 0.13 -5.04 -12.41
N ILE A 15 1.28 -4.71 -11.85
CA ILE A 15 2.59 -4.89 -12.46
C ILE A 15 3.57 -5.36 -11.38
N SER A 16 4.45 -6.30 -11.71
CA SER A 16 5.56 -6.69 -10.85
C SER A 16 6.73 -7.14 -11.71
N GLU A 17 7.81 -6.37 -11.64
CA GLU A 17 9.05 -6.56 -12.37
C GLU A 17 10.18 -6.36 -11.35
N GLY A 18 10.88 -7.45 -10.99
CA GLY A 18 11.80 -7.46 -9.84
C GLY A 18 12.91 -6.43 -9.95
N GLY A 19 13.07 -5.59 -8.93
CA GLY A 19 14.05 -4.50 -8.90
C GLY A 19 13.68 -3.29 -9.76
N ILE A 20 12.51 -3.31 -10.42
CA ILE A 20 12.04 -2.24 -11.31
C ILE A 20 10.79 -1.58 -10.74
N ARG A 21 9.71 -2.35 -10.52
CA ARG A 21 8.44 -1.86 -9.97
C ARG A 21 7.48 -2.98 -9.60
N THR A 22 6.76 -2.79 -8.50
CA THR A 22 5.63 -3.61 -8.08
C THR A 22 4.50 -2.71 -7.59
N SER A 23 3.32 -2.88 -8.17
CA SER A 23 2.05 -2.31 -7.69
C SER A 23 0.93 -3.26 -8.05
N LEU A 24 0.18 -3.72 -7.05
CA LEU A 24 -0.97 -4.59 -7.23
C LEU A 24 -2.22 -3.91 -6.69
N TYR A 25 -3.33 -4.09 -7.38
CA TYR A 25 -4.60 -3.45 -7.10
C TYR A 25 -5.67 -4.53 -6.92
N LEU A 26 -6.54 -4.32 -5.93
CA LEU A 26 -7.70 -5.14 -5.63
C LEU A 26 -8.93 -4.23 -5.52
N PRO A 27 -9.49 -3.75 -6.65
CA PRO A 27 -10.48 -2.68 -6.65
C PRO A 27 -11.75 -2.99 -5.84
N SER A 28 -12.16 -4.25 -5.80
CA SER A 28 -13.35 -4.68 -5.05
C SER A 28 -13.25 -4.45 -3.54
N LEU A 29 -12.04 -4.27 -2.99
CA LEU A 29 -11.79 -3.96 -1.58
C LEU A 29 -11.20 -2.56 -1.38
N SER A 30 -11.22 -1.69 -2.40
CA SER A 30 -10.57 -0.37 -2.37
C SER A 30 -9.12 -0.44 -1.89
N LEU A 31 -8.36 -1.41 -2.41
CA LEU A 31 -7.08 -1.84 -1.83
C LEU A 31 -5.93 -1.93 -2.84
N MET A 32 -4.73 -1.57 -2.38
CA MET A 32 -3.47 -1.69 -3.11
C MET A 32 -2.40 -2.37 -2.27
N PHE A 33 -1.53 -3.14 -2.91
CA PHE A 33 -0.27 -3.62 -2.34
C PHE A 33 0.89 -3.01 -3.11
N ASP A 34 1.78 -2.34 -2.38
CA ASP A 34 2.90 -1.59 -2.94
C ASP A 34 2.47 -0.55 -3.99
N ILE A 35 3.41 0.32 -4.34
CA ILE A 35 3.20 1.43 -5.28
C ILE A 35 4.49 1.86 -5.97
N GLY A 36 5.32 0.89 -6.37
CA GLY A 36 6.54 1.16 -7.14
C GLY A 36 6.29 1.71 -8.54
N ALA A 37 5.07 1.56 -9.05
CA ALA A 37 4.61 2.24 -10.25
C ALA A 37 3.18 2.74 -10.10
N GLN A 38 3.00 4.05 -10.25
CA GLN A 38 1.70 4.67 -10.16
C GLN A 38 0.79 4.34 -11.34
N ASN A 39 -0.47 4.04 -11.04
CA ASN A 39 -1.54 3.93 -12.02
C ASN A 39 -2.56 5.05 -11.77
N PRO A 40 -2.62 6.08 -12.64
CA PRO A 40 -3.55 7.20 -12.47
C PRO A 40 -5.02 6.78 -12.37
N ASN A 41 -5.39 5.66 -12.97
CA ASN A 41 -6.74 5.11 -12.93
C ASN A 41 -7.08 4.39 -11.61
N ARG A 42 -6.12 4.26 -10.69
CA ARG A 42 -6.28 3.59 -9.38
C ARG A 42 -6.02 4.52 -8.20
N ILE A 43 -5.81 5.81 -8.45
CA ILE A 43 -5.59 6.81 -7.40
C ILE A 43 -6.73 6.86 -6.37
N HIS A 44 -7.94 6.44 -6.75
CA HIS A 44 -9.14 6.51 -5.93
C HIS A 44 -9.23 5.41 -4.86
N LEU A 45 -8.46 4.33 -4.98
CA LEU A 45 -8.43 3.27 -3.97
C LEU A 45 -7.93 3.84 -2.65
N ASP A 46 -8.58 3.50 -1.53
CA ASP A 46 -8.40 4.20 -0.25
C ASP A 46 -7.35 3.56 0.65
N ASN A 47 -7.10 2.26 0.50
CA ASN A 47 -6.18 1.51 1.35
C ASN A 47 -4.92 1.14 0.57
N LEU A 48 -3.76 1.42 1.15
CA LEU A 48 -2.46 1.03 0.61
C LEU A 48 -1.66 0.27 1.65
N LEU A 49 -1.24 -0.94 1.29
CA LEU A 49 -0.48 -1.82 2.15
C LEU A 49 0.92 -1.96 1.58
N LEU A 50 1.90 -1.34 2.23
CA LEU A 50 3.29 -1.40 1.79
C LEU A 50 3.96 -2.62 2.41
N THR A 51 4.50 -3.50 1.58
CA THR A 51 5.18 -4.72 2.06
C THR A 51 6.55 -4.40 2.63
N HIS A 52 7.31 -3.51 1.97
CA HIS A 52 8.62 -3.04 2.40
C HIS A 52 9.01 -1.74 1.67
N SER A 53 10.15 -1.13 2.04
CA SER A 53 10.49 0.24 1.64
C SER A 53 11.37 0.38 0.39
N HIS A 54 11.74 -0.71 -0.30
CA HIS A 54 12.53 -0.56 -1.54
C HIS A 54 11.79 0.30 -2.56
N LEU A 55 12.54 1.04 -3.38
CA LEU A 55 11.96 2.04 -4.28
C LEU A 55 11.04 1.43 -5.33
N ASP A 56 11.34 0.21 -5.79
CA ASP A 56 10.47 -0.55 -6.67
C ASP A 56 9.17 -1.01 -5.99
N HIS A 57 8.94 -0.69 -4.72
CA HIS A 57 7.69 -0.91 -3.99
C HIS A 57 7.11 0.37 -3.38
N SER A 58 7.91 1.40 -3.05
CA SER A 58 7.43 2.55 -2.27
C SER A 58 7.47 3.89 -3.02
N CYS A 59 8.21 4.01 -4.13
CA CYS A 59 8.54 5.33 -4.70
C CYS A 59 7.33 6.15 -5.18
N GLY A 60 6.21 5.50 -5.53
CA GLY A 60 4.99 6.20 -5.96
C GLY A 60 4.15 6.79 -4.82
N LEU A 61 4.55 6.61 -3.55
CA LEU A 61 3.74 7.02 -2.40
C LEU A 61 3.56 8.54 -2.26
N PRO A 62 4.59 9.40 -2.40
CA PRO A 62 4.39 10.85 -2.33
C PRO A 62 3.44 11.34 -3.43
N TYR A 63 3.65 10.87 -4.67
CA TYR A 63 2.78 11.19 -5.81
C TYR A 63 1.33 10.76 -5.57
N TYR A 64 1.13 9.56 -4.99
CA TYR A 64 -0.20 9.06 -4.63
C TYR A 64 -0.97 10.06 -3.78
N ILE A 65 -0.33 10.50 -2.69
CA ILE A 65 -0.92 11.37 -1.66
C ILE A 65 -1.14 12.77 -2.21
N SER A 66 -0.15 13.31 -2.93
CA SER A 66 -0.24 14.62 -3.60
C SER A 66 -1.44 14.66 -4.55
N GLN A 67 -1.57 13.67 -5.44
CA GLN A 67 -2.69 13.60 -6.39
C GLN A 67 -4.05 13.44 -5.72
N ARG A 68 -4.15 12.65 -4.64
CA ARG A 68 -5.41 12.52 -3.89
C ARG A 68 -5.80 13.81 -3.21
N SER A 69 -4.83 14.48 -2.57
CA SER A 69 -5.03 15.75 -1.87
C SER A 69 -5.45 16.85 -2.86
N LEU A 70 -4.77 16.93 -4.03
CA LEU A 70 -5.11 17.85 -5.11
C LEU A 70 -6.55 17.64 -5.63
N ARG A 71 -6.97 16.39 -5.77
CA ARG A 71 -8.32 16.01 -6.22
C ARG A 71 -9.37 16.05 -5.10
N LYS A 72 -8.99 16.45 -3.89
CA LYS A 72 -9.85 16.48 -2.68
C LYS A 72 -10.55 15.14 -2.42
N LEU A 73 -9.84 14.04 -2.69
CA LEU A 73 -10.33 12.70 -2.34
C LEU A 73 -10.22 12.49 -0.83
N LYS A 74 -10.94 11.49 -0.32
CA LYS A 74 -10.82 11.04 1.07
C LYS A 74 -9.34 10.78 1.42
N SER A 75 -8.89 11.12 2.62
CA SER A 75 -7.54 10.76 3.07
C SER A 75 -7.34 9.23 2.96
N PRO A 76 -6.29 8.76 2.27
CA PRO A 76 -6.02 7.34 2.18
C PRO A 76 -5.47 6.81 3.50
N LYS A 77 -5.75 5.54 3.78
CA LYS A 77 -5.13 4.77 4.86
C LYS A 77 -3.94 4.01 4.30
N ILE A 78 -2.76 4.38 4.76
CA ILE A 78 -1.49 3.77 4.37
C ILE A 78 -0.98 2.98 5.55
N PHE A 79 -0.65 1.71 5.31
CA PHE A 79 -0.15 0.81 6.33
C PHE A 79 1.26 0.38 5.96
N VAL A 80 2.18 0.56 6.90
CA VAL A 80 3.59 0.25 6.74
C VAL A 80 4.08 -0.59 7.92
N PRO A 81 5.08 -1.47 7.75
CA PRO A 81 5.78 -2.10 8.86
C PRO A 81 6.21 -1.05 9.90
N ALA A 82 6.01 -1.34 11.19
CA ALA A 82 6.22 -0.36 12.26
C ALA A 82 7.57 0.39 12.20
N PRO A 83 8.72 -0.25 11.91
CA PRO A 83 10.01 0.44 11.77
C PRO A 83 10.07 1.46 10.62
N LEU A 84 9.20 1.33 9.61
CA LEU A 84 9.18 2.18 8.42
C LEU A 84 8.31 3.43 8.59
N LYS A 85 7.47 3.51 9.64
CA LYS A 85 6.55 4.64 9.83
C LYS A 85 7.29 5.98 9.93
N GLU A 86 8.27 6.08 10.83
CA GLU A 86 8.95 7.35 11.07
C GLU A 86 9.81 7.81 9.86
N PRO A 87 10.64 6.96 9.23
CA PRO A 87 11.36 7.36 8.02
C PRO A 87 10.43 7.74 6.87
N MET A 88 9.33 7.01 6.67
CA MET A 88 8.38 7.31 5.60
C MET A 88 7.66 8.65 5.84
N GLN A 89 7.27 8.93 7.09
CA GLN A 89 6.68 10.21 7.47
C GLN A 89 7.62 11.37 7.12
N LYS A 90 8.91 11.27 7.47
CA LYS A 90 9.92 12.30 7.13
C LYS A 90 10.02 12.55 5.62
N ILE A 91 9.99 11.49 4.81
CA ILE A 91 10.01 11.62 3.34
C ILE A 91 8.77 12.37 2.84
N LEU A 92 7.59 12.01 3.34
CA LEU A 92 6.33 12.64 2.95
C LEU A 92 6.27 14.11 3.36
N ASP A 93 6.76 14.44 4.56
CA ASP A 93 6.85 15.81 5.04
C ASP A 93 7.78 16.65 4.16
N LEU A 94 8.95 16.11 3.78
CA LEU A 94 9.87 16.77 2.86
C LEU A 94 9.25 17.01 1.48
N TYR A 95 8.51 16.05 0.92
CA TYR A 95 7.81 16.26 -0.34
C TYR A 95 6.70 17.31 -0.24
N SER A 96 5.94 17.30 0.86
CA SER A 96 4.91 18.30 1.15
C SER A 96 5.50 19.71 1.25
N GLU A 97 6.68 19.85 1.89
CA GLU A 97 7.43 21.09 1.98
C GLU A 97 7.92 21.57 0.60
N ILE A 98 8.55 20.68 -0.18
CA ILE A 98 9.06 21.00 -1.53
C ILE A 98 7.93 21.43 -2.47
N GLU A 99 6.78 20.77 -2.42
CA GLU A 99 5.60 21.13 -3.22
C GLU A 99 4.86 22.35 -2.69
N ASN A 100 5.19 22.81 -1.47
CA ASN A 100 4.42 23.81 -0.72
C ASN A 100 2.91 23.48 -0.73
N PHE A 101 2.60 22.20 -0.49
CA PHE A 101 1.25 21.66 -0.59
C PHE A 101 0.96 20.68 0.54
N THR A 102 -0.11 20.91 1.29
CA THR A 102 -0.49 20.06 2.42
C THR A 102 -1.01 18.71 1.95
N TYR A 103 -0.40 17.65 2.45
CA TYR A 103 -0.81 16.27 2.18
C TYR A 103 -1.81 15.77 3.24
N ALA A 104 -2.93 15.22 2.78
CA ALA A 104 -3.93 14.60 3.64
C ALA A 104 -3.85 13.06 3.53
N TYR A 105 -3.44 12.39 4.61
CA TYR A 105 -3.31 10.92 4.67
C TYR A 105 -3.26 10.41 6.12
N GLU A 106 -3.50 9.11 6.30
CA GLU A 106 -3.33 8.40 7.57
C GLU A 106 -2.21 7.36 7.43
N LEU A 107 -1.07 7.56 8.13
CA LEU A 107 0.06 6.62 8.13
C LEU A 107 0.06 5.74 9.38
N ASN A 108 -0.25 4.46 9.19
CA ASN A 108 -0.46 3.47 10.24
C ASN A 108 0.72 2.48 10.28
N ALA A 109 1.32 2.35 11.46
CA ALA A 109 2.33 1.33 11.73
C ALA A 109 1.64 -0.01 12.00
N VAL A 110 2.15 -1.08 11.41
CA VAL A 110 1.64 -2.44 11.59
C VAL A 110 2.77 -3.35 12.05
N SER A 111 2.51 -4.18 13.06
CA SER A 111 3.42 -5.19 13.58
C SER A 111 2.97 -6.60 13.16
N PRO A 112 3.90 -7.57 13.09
CA PRO A 112 3.53 -8.95 12.82
C PRO A 112 2.50 -9.47 13.81
N GLY A 113 1.42 -10.06 13.29
CA GLY A 113 0.30 -10.56 14.10
C GLY A 113 -0.84 -9.56 14.28
N ASP A 114 -0.64 -8.27 13.97
CA ASP A 114 -1.73 -7.29 14.02
C ASP A 114 -2.78 -7.62 12.96
N LYS A 115 -4.04 -7.70 13.40
CA LYS A 115 -5.21 -7.89 12.54
C LYS A 115 -5.85 -6.53 12.28
N ILE A 116 -5.98 -6.17 11.02
CA ILE A 116 -6.58 -4.91 10.60
C ILE A 116 -7.77 -5.20 9.68
N ASP A 117 -8.94 -4.79 10.13
CA ASP A 117 -10.17 -4.95 9.34
C ASP A 117 -10.19 -3.96 8.18
N LEU A 118 -10.54 -4.46 6.99
CA LEU A 118 -10.75 -3.68 5.77
C LEU A 118 -12.23 -3.33 5.62
N ASP A 119 -13.11 -4.29 5.89
CA ASP A 119 -14.56 -4.16 5.92
C ASP A 119 -15.16 -5.22 6.88
N SER A 120 -16.49 -5.38 6.87
CA SER A 120 -17.20 -6.31 7.75
C SER A 120 -16.89 -7.80 7.50
N ASN A 121 -16.22 -8.15 6.41
CA ASN A 121 -15.93 -9.53 6.03
C ASN A 121 -14.45 -9.78 5.77
N HIS A 122 -13.60 -8.74 5.71
CA HIS A 122 -12.21 -8.86 5.31
C HIS A 122 -11.30 -8.18 6.31
N PHE A 123 -10.16 -8.82 6.55
CA PHE A 123 -9.06 -8.24 7.30
C PHE A 123 -7.74 -8.61 6.63
N PHE A 124 -6.68 -7.90 7.00
CA PHE A 124 -5.32 -8.30 6.67
C PHE A 124 -4.47 -8.45 7.93
N LEU A 125 -3.39 -9.23 7.77
CA LEU A 125 -2.36 -9.48 8.78
C LEU A 125 -1.01 -9.20 8.16
N LEU A 126 -0.12 -8.57 8.94
CA LEU A 126 1.30 -8.64 8.66
C LEU A 126 1.85 -9.96 9.19
N ILE A 127 2.43 -10.77 8.33
CA ILE A 127 3.06 -12.05 8.68
C ILE A 127 4.55 -11.92 8.40
N LYS A 128 5.35 -12.13 9.45
CA LYS A 128 6.80 -12.20 9.31
C LYS A 128 7.16 -13.56 8.73
N LEU A 129 7.71 -13.59 7.52
CA LEU A 129 8.21 -14.82 6.93
C LEU A 129 9.73 -14.82 6.94
N PHE A 130 10.30 -15.94 7.41
CA PHE A 130 11.71 -16.23 7.24
C PHE A 130 11.90 -16.82 5.83
N ILE A 131 12.48 -16.04 4.92
CA ILE A 131 12.89 -16.51 3.58
C ILE A 131 14.36 -16.14 3.40
N GLY A 132 15.27 -17.07 3.72
CA GLY A 132 16.71 -16.82 3.73
C GLY A 132 17.12 -15.77 4.78
N PHE A 133 18.38 -15.31 4.72
CA PHE A 133 18.97 -14.37 5.69
C PHE A 133 18.30 -12.97 5.74
N LEU A 134 17.22 -12.71 4.98
CA LEU A 134 16.45 -11.46 5.04
C LEU A 134 15.04 -11.67 5.62
N LEU A 135 14.68 -10.80 6.55
CA LEU A 135 13.31 -10.65 7.03
C LEU A 135 12.48 -9.98 5.93
N LYS A 136 11.41 -10.64 5.48
CA LYS A 136 10.38 -10.04 4.61
C LYS A 136 9.05 -10.06 5.33
N ASP A 137 8.40 -8.91 5.40
CA ASP A 137 7.03 -8.82 5.90
C ASP A 137 6.08 -9.09 4.73
N ILE A 138 5.27 -10.15 4.84
CA ILE A 138 4.25 -10.49 3.85
C ILE A 138 2.90 -10.15 4.42
N LEU A 139 2.07 -9.52 3.61
CA LEU A 139 0.72 -9.19 3.98
C LEU A 139 -0.27 -10.24 3.47
N CYS A 140 -1.16 -10.71 4.34
CA CYS A 140 -2.17 -11.71 3.99
C CYS A 140 -3.57 -11.13 4.20
N ILE A 141 -4.42 -11.14 3.17
CA ILE A 141 -5.87 -10.87 3.31
C ILE A 141 -6.58 -12.18 3.63
N ARG A 142 -7.45 -12.15 4.63
CA ARG A 142 -8.38 -13.24 4.92
C ARG A 142 -9.80 -12.70 4.97
N ARG A 143 -10.74 -13.55 4.54
CA ARG A 143 -12.17 -13.34 4.70
C ARG A 143 -12.62 -14.03 5.97
N GLU A 144 -13.37 -13.34 6.84
CA GLU A 144 -14.08 -14.02 7.92
C GLU A 144 -15.13 -14.95 7.32
N LYS A 145 -15.15 -16.20 7.80
CA LYS A 145 -16.27 -17.09 7.51
C LYS A 145 -17.39 -16.71 8.47
N ASN A 146 -18.47 -16.13 7.94
CA ASN A 146 -19.77 -16.25 8.60
C ASN A 146 -20.21 -17.72 8.55
#